data_AF-A0A0K6G114-F1
#
_entry.id   AF-A0A0K6G114-F1
#
_cell.length_a   1.000
_cell.length_b   1.000
_cell.length_c   1.000
_cell.angle_alpha   90.00
_cell.angle_beta   90.00
_cell.angle_gamma   90.00
#
_symmetry.space_group_name_H-M   'P 1'
#
loop_
_entity.id
_entity.type
_entity.pdbx_description
1 polymer ?
#
loop_
_entity_poly.entity_id
_entity_poly.type
_entity_poly.pdbx_seq_one_letter_code
_entity_poly.pdbx_strand_id
1 'polypeptide(L)'
;MKWVVVLSLVAEALATLVIPVGFGSLHARRSKRTLGRRVGGICKPRPSEFPSSTSVVALPSVTTSSRPQATTTTTRSASPSSVPVQGIAAKVLPLGLGNSANSWTTVPNTNNEYHALTDAGSTLRPTRVLGGSLVAVKTAPDGKAAMEVFFGKGSYAFASGIAGGISFYAYGPSDLSSGNEFTLGYSIFFESGFDFVHGGKLPGLYGGTSNDEAASCSGGRHAATCFSTRFMWRDQGAAELYVYLPSDPANEFLCNGARIPGRNICGSDYGMSLGRGSFYFQAGQWNYVAQRIKLNTPGKADGQLQVWYNGKSIWSIGNVVFRGAGMDASRVRGLMVQSFFGGHDASWASRKDQRLWFADFSVAQLS
;
A
#
# COMPACT_ATOMS: atom_id res chain seq x y z
N MET A 1 39.60 51.33 26.25
CA MET A 1 40.58 51.96 25.32
C MET A 1 40.91 50.95 24.23
N LYS A 2 40.72 51.32 22.96
CA LYS A 2 41.17 50.65 21.72
C LYS A 2 40.50 49.31 21.36
N TRP A 3 40.10 48.98 20.14
CA TRP A 3 39.75 49.67 18.87
C TRP A 3 38.96 48.63 18.04
N VAL A 4 38.08 49.13 17.18
CA VAL A 4 37.26 48.43 16.18
C VAL A 4 38.13 47.87 15.05
N VAL A 5 37.81 46.66 14.53
CA VAL A 5 37.81 46.37 13.08
C VAL A 5 36.67 45.40 12.77
N VAL A 6 35.70 45.91 12.00
CA VAL A 6 34.68 45.16 11.26
C VAL A 6 35.27 44.81 9.90
N LEU A 7 35.13 43.57 9.43
CA LEU A 7 35.29 43.26 8.01
C LEU A 7 34.15 42.34 7.55
N SER A 8 33.37 42.90 6.63
CA SER A 8 32.28 42.27 5.88
C SER A 8 32.82 41.24 4.88
N LEU A 9 32.06 40.15 4.67
CA LEU A 9 32.13 39.39 3.43
C LEU A 9 30.69 39.08 2.98
N VAL A 10 30.32 39.80 1.92
CA VAL A 10 29.15 39.62 1.08
C VAL A 10 29.48 38.51 0.08
N ALA A 11 28.58 37.54 -0.08
CA ALA A 11 28.59 36.65 -1.24
C ALA A 11 27.16 36.53 -1.78
N GLU A 12 27.04 36.82 -3.07
CA GLU A 12 25.84 37.09 -3.83
C GLU A 12 24.95 35.85 -4.01
N ALA A 13 23.65 36.04 -3.80
CA ALA A 13 22.61 35.11 -4.23
C ALA A 13 22.18 35.47 -5.66
N LEU A 14 22.56 34.64 -6.64
CA LEU A 14 22.05 34.73 -8.00
C LEU A 14 20.61 34.19 -8.05
N ALA A 15 19.67 35.11 -8.15
CA ALA A 15 18.30 34.85 -8.55
C ALA A 15 18.28 34.36 -10.01
N THR A 16 17.82 33.14 -10.25
CA THR A 16 17.45 32.68 -11.59
C THR A 16 15.96 32.93 -11.81
N LEU A 17 15.70 33.94 -12.63
CA LEU A 17 14.39 34.37 -13.09
C LEU A 17 13.82 33.34 -14.08
N VAL A 18 12.54 33.02 -13.86
CA VAL A 18 11.68 32.24 -14.76
C VAL A 18 11.40 33.05 -16.03
N ILE A 19 11.58 32.43 -17.20
CA ILE A 19 10.98 32.90 -18.46
C ILE A 19 10.09 31.76 -19.00
N PRO A 20 8.78 31.99 -19.19
CA PRO A 20 7.90 31.04 -19.88
C PRO A 20 8.00 31.23 -21.39
N VAL A 21 8.32 30.16 -22.12
CA VAL A 21 8.29 30.16 -23.58
C VAL A 21 6.96 29.58 -24.08
N GLY A 22 6.18 30.46 -24.71
CA GLY A 22 5.62 30.26 -26.05
C GLY A 22 4.67 29.09 -26.30
N PHE A 23 3.39 29.44 -26.45
CA PHE A 23 2.33 28.63 -27.07
C PHE A 23 2.76 27.99 -28.40
N GLY A 24 2.67 26.66 -28.48
CA GLY A 24 2.77 25.87 -29.70
C GLY A 24 1.54 24.98 -29.86
N SER A 25 0.70 25.35 -30.82
CA SER A 25 -0.57 24.71 -31.18
C SER A 25 -0.36 23.32 -31.77
N LEU A 26 -0.94 22.26 -31.18
CA LEU A 26 -1.03 20.93 -31.78
C LEU A 26 -2.41 20.29 -31.56
N HIS A 27 -3.28 20.52 -32.55
CA HIS A 27 -4.22 19.56 -33.14
C HIS A 27 -5.14 18.79 -32.19
N ALA A 28 -6.30 19.40 -31.91
CA ALA A 28 -7.52 18.69 -31.54
C ALA A 28 -7.91 17.68 -32.63
N ARG A 29 -7.72 16.38 -32.36
CA ARG A 29 -8.37 15.31 -33.15
C ARG A 29 -9.85 15.28 -32.81
N ARG A 30 -10.61 15.90 -33.70
CA ARG A 30 -12.08 15.92 -33.77
C ARG A 30 -12.61 14.48 -33.85
N SER A 31 -13.26 14.01 -32.78
CA SER A 31 -14.07 12.79 -32.80
C SER A 31 -15.25 12.99 -33.74
N LYS A 32 -15.27 12.25 -34.86
CA LYS A 32 -16.42 12.18 -35.76
C LYS A 32 -17.50 11.33 -35.08
N ARG A 33 -18.56 11.99 -34.62
CA ARG A 33 -19.88 11.36 -34.40
C ARG A 33 -20.38 10.80 -35.72
N THR A 34 -20.42 9.47 -35.84
CA THR A 34 -21.24 8.79 -36.85
C THR A 34 -22.62 8.54 -36.27
N LEU A 35 -23.60 9.26 -36.83
CA LEU A 35 -25.02 9.06 -36.59
C LEU A 35 -25.44 7.79 -37.35
N GLY A 36 -25.50 6.66 -36.64
CA GLY A 36 -25.96 5.37 -37.16
C GLY A 36 -27.46 5.17 -36.89
N ARG A 37 -28.25 5.36 -37.94
CA ARG A 37 -29.71 5.16 -38.03
C ARG A 37 -30.11 3.73 -37.61
N ARG A 38 -31.05 3.60 -36.67
CA ARG A 38 -31.75 2.33 -36.39
C ARG A 38 -32.64 1.98 -37.59
N VAL A 39 -32.47 0.78 -38.13
CA VAL A 39 -33.49 0.06 -38.91
C VAL A 39 -33.46 -1.39 -38.44
N GLY A 40 -34.65 -1.95 -38.19
CA GLY A 40 -34.86 -3.25 -37.58
C GLY A 40 -34.26 -4.42 -38.37
N GLY A 41 -33.80 -5.41 -37.61
CA GLY A 41 -33.33 -6.69 -38.14
C GLY A 41 -33.10 -7.65 -36.98
N ILE A 42 -34.01 -8.62 -36.85
CA ILE A 42 -33.97 -9.71 -35.88
C ILE A 42 -32.79 -10.62 -36.27
N CYS A 43 -31.79 -10.76 -35.40
CA CYS A 43 -30.76 -11.80 -35.53
C CYS A 43 -31.15 -13.00 -34.67
N LYS A 44 -31.59 -14.09 -35.33
CA LYS A 44 -31.71 -15.43 -34.74
C LYS A 44 -30.31 -16.06 -34.62
N PRO A 45 -30.05 -16.88 -33.58
CA PRO A 45 -28.77 -17.58 -33.43
C PRO A 45 -28.64 -18.73 -34.44
N ARG A 46 -27.45 -18.88 -35.04
CA ARG A 46 -27.06 -20.04 -35.86
C ARG A 46 -26.13 -20.94 -35.01
N PRO A 47 -26.23 -22.29 -35.13
CA PRO A 47 -25.76 -23.22 -34.11
C PRO A 47 -24.24 -23.43 -34.08
N SER A 48 -23.80 -23.87 -32.91
CA SER A 48 -22.48 -24.37 -32.53
C SER A 48 -22.05 -25.60 -33.32
N GLU A 49 -20.84 -25.58 -33.87
CA GLU A 49 -20.11 -26.78 -34.30
C GLU A 49 -18.96 -27.04 -33.32
N PHE A 50 -19.11 -28.07 -32.50
CA PHE A 50 -18.03 -28.70 -31.74
C PHE A 50 -17.53 -29.91 -32.53
N PRO A 51 -16.22 -30.11 -32.71
CA PRO A 51 -15.70 -31.43 -33.02
C PRO A 51 -15.54 -32.23 -31.72
N SER A 52 -16.27 -33.34 -31.66
CA SER A 52 -16.11 -34.43 -30.70
C SER A 52 -14.70 -35.03 -30.78
N SER A 53 -14.03 -35.15 -29.64
CA SER A 53 -12.90 -36.08 -29.48
C SER A 53 -13.18 -36.99 -28.30
N THR A 54 -13.47 -38.24 -28.64
CA THR A 54 -13.64 -39.38 -27.73
C THR A 54 -12.25 -39.92 -27.42
N SER A 55 -11.87 -39.99 -26.15
CA SER A 55 -10.75 -40.84 -25.73
C SER A 55 -11.05 -41.42 -24.36
N VAL A 56 -11.02 -42.75 -24.35
CA VAL A 56 -11.54 -43.66 -23.34
C VAL A 56 -10.59 -43.73 -22.15
N VAL A 57 -11.17 -43.68 -20.95
CA VAL A 57 -10.51 -43.97 -19.67
C VAL A 57 -10.26 -45.47 -19.57
N ALA A 58 -9.01 -45.87 -19.35
CA ALA A 58 -8.64 -47.25 -18.98
C ALA A 58 -8.15 -47.28 -17.53
N LEU A 59 -8.93 -47.94 -16.66
CA LEU A 59 -8.56 -48.37 -15.31
C LEU A 59 -8.00 -49.80 -15.38
N PRO A 60 -6.95 -50.13 -14.60
CA PRO A 60 -6.70 -51.49 -14.19
C PRO A 60 -7.01 -51.73 -12.70
N SER A 61 -7.48 -52.94 -12.47
CA SER A 61 -8.07 -53.50 -11.26
C SER A 61 -7.08 -53.80 -10.13
N VAL A 62 -7.66 -53.89 -8.94
CA VAL A 62 -7.09 -54.29 -7.64
C VAL A 62 -6.63 -55.74 -7.64
N THR A 63 -5.43 -56.00 -7.10
CA THR A 63 -5.06 -57.31 -6.54
C THR A 63 -4.34 -57.12 -5.19
N THR A 64 -4.87 -57.77 -4.17
CA THR A 64 -4.37 -57.84 -2.78
C THR A 64 -3.18 -58.79 -2.65
N SER A 65 -2.12 -58.38 -1.94
CA SER A 65 -1.25 -59.30 -1.19
C SER A 65 -0.46 -58.57 -0.09
N SER A 66 -0.11 -59.35 0.92
CA SER A 66 0.14 -59.03 2.33
C SER A 66 1.50 -58.42 2.70
N ARG A 67 1.44 -57.62 3.77
CA ARG A 67 2.49 -56.99 4.62
C ARG A 67 3.72 -57.86 4.91
N PRO A 68 4.91 -57.24 4.99
CA PRO A 68 5.64 -57.22 6.26
C PRO A 68 5.97 -55.80 6.77
N GLN A 69 6.09 -55.69 8.08
CA GLN A 69 6.31 -54.49 8.87
C GLN A 69 7.78 -54.06 8.84
N ALA A 70 8.06 -52.79 8.52
CA ALA A 70 9.36 -52.17 8.74
C ALA A 70 9.20 -50.70 9.19
N THR A 71 10.03 -50.34 10.14
CA THR A 71 10.01 -49.18 11.03
C THR A 71 10.62 -47.94 10.36
N THR A 72 10.10 -46.75 10.71
CA THR A 72 10.74 -45.39 10.58
C THR A 72 11.10 -44.94 9.15
N THR A 73 10.59 -43.82 8.62
CA THR A 73 10.87 -42.46 9.10
C THR A 73 9.85 -41.50 8.47
N THR A 74 9.03 -40.82 9.27
CA THR A 74 8.14 -39.75 8.82
C THR A 74 8.97 -38.51 8.48
N THR A 75 9.18 -38.24 7.19
CA THR A 75 9.66 -36.93 6.73
C THR A 75 8.53 -35.92 6.84
N ARG A 76 8.40 -35.35 8.04
CA ARG A 76 7.58 -34.17 8.30
C ARG A 76 8.23 -33.00 7.54
N SER A 77 7.56 -32.46 6.53
CA SER A 77 7.92 -31.15 5.97
C SER A 77 7.94 -30.15 7.12
N ALA A 78 9.14 -29.73 7.51
CA ALA A 78 9.32 -28.70 8.52
C ALA A 78 8.83 -27.37 7.93
N SER A 79 7.75 -26.84 8.48
CA SER A 79 7.52 -25.40 8.41
C SER A 79 8.76 -24.69 8.99
N PRO A 80 9.26 -23.63 8.35
CA PRO A 80 10.39 -22.89 8.88
C PRO A 80 10.00 -22.34 10.25
N SER A 81 10.73 -22.76 11.29
CA SER A 81 10.55 -22.23 12.64
C SER A 81 11.11 -20.82 12.70
N SER A 82 10.30 -19.83 12.36
CA SER A 82 10.58 -18.44 12.77
C SER A 82 10.45 -18.36 14.28
N VAL A 83 11.51 -17.96 14.98
CA VAL A 83 11.46 -17.60 16.39
C VAL A 83 10.24 -16.69 16.62
N PRO A 84 9.34 -16.98 17.59
CA PRO A 84 8.21 -16.10 17.86
C PRO A 84 8.72 -14.71 18.20
N VAL A 85 8.43 -13.77 17.31
CA VAL A 85 8.76 -12.37 17.52
C VAL A 85 7.98 -11.90 18.76
N GLN A 86 8.66 -11.30 19.75
CA GLN A 86 8.02 -10.76 20.96
C GLN A 86 7.93 -9.23 20.89
N GLY A 87 7.04 -8.64 21.70
CA GLY A 87 6.93 -7.19 21.83
C GLY A 87 6.38 -6.49 20.58
N ILE A 88 6.94 -5.32 20.26
CA ILE A 88 6.45 -4.47 19.14
C ILE A 88 6.55 -5.20 17.80
N ALA A 89 7.65 -5.91 17.56
CA ALA A 89 7.86 -6.60 16.30
C ALA A 89 6.78 -7.67 16.04
N ALA A 90 6.22 -8.30 17.08
CA ALA A 90 5.09 -9.23 16.94
C ALA A 90 3.81 -8.55 16.41
N LYS A 91 3.67 -7.25 16.68
CA LYS A 91 2.49 -6.46 16.31
C LYS A 91 2.57 -5.92 14.89
N VAL A 92 3.78 -5.58 14.41
CA VAL A 92 4.02 -5.04 13.05
C VAL A 92 4.49 -6.11 12.06
N LEU A 93 5.01 -7.24 12.52
CA LEU A 93 5.37 -8.42 11.73
C LEU A 93 4.70 -9.68 12.33
N PRO A 94 3.37 -9.79 12.25
CA PRO A 94 2.62 -10.90 12.86
C PRO A 94 2.97 -12.28 12.27
N LEU A 95 3.63 -12.32 11.11
CA LEU A 95 4.11 -13.54 10.44
C LEU A 95 5.64 -13.68 10.50
N GLY A 96 6.32 -12.85 11.30
CA GLY A 96 7.77 -12.76 11.35
C GLY A 96 8.39 -12.13 10.12
N LEU A 97 9.72 -12.23 10.01
CA LEU A 97 10.50 -11.74 8.86
C LEU A 97 10.45 -12.70 7.66
N GLY A 98 9.72 -13.82 7.75
CA GLY A 98 9.81 -14.89 6.74
C GLY A 98 11.22 -15.47 6.64
N ASN A 99 11.52 -16.12 5.52
CA ASN A 99 12.82 -16.75 5.25
C ASN A 99 13.70 -15.96 4.27
N SER A 100 13.23 -14.79 3.81
CA SER A 100 13.91 -14.01 2.80
C SER A 100 14.90 -13.03 3.42
N ALA A 101 16.09 -12.93 2.83
CA ALA A 101 17.06 -11.88 3.14
C ALA A 101 16.56 -10.47 2.74
N ASN A 102 15.46 -10.38 1.99
CA ASN A 102 14.87 -9.10 1.56
C ASN A 102 13.91 -8.49 2.60
N SER A 103 13.71 -9.17 3.72
CA SER A 103 12.93 -8.65 4.84
C SER A 103 13.74 -7.70 5.71
N TRP A 104 13.10 -6.68 6.24
CA TRP A 104 13.76 -5.67 7.06
C TRP A 104 12.81 -5.07 8.09
N THR A 105 13.37 -4.49 9.14
CA THR A 105 12.62 -3.82 10.20
C THR A 105 13.40 -2.66 10.77
N THR A 106 12.69 -1.61 11.21
CA THR A 106 13.24 -0.55 12.04
C THR A 106 12.90 -0.72 13.52
N VAL A 107 12.26 -1.83 13.92
CA VAL A 107 12.08 -2.16 15.33
C VAL A 107 13.45 -2.54 15.90
N PRO A 108 13.95 -1.84 16.94
CA PRO A 108 15.19 -2.23 17.59
C PRO A 108 15.13 -3.69 18.06
N ASN A 109 16.12 -4.49 17.69
CA ASN A 109 16.26 -5.88 18.12
C ASN A 109 17.64 -6.14 18.73
N THR A 110 17.74 -7.15 19.60
CA THR A 110 18.98 -7.48 20.34
C THR A 110 20.02 -8.20 19.49
N ASN A 111 19.66 -8.63 18.27
CA ASN A 111 20.50 -9.44 17.39
C ASN A 111 21.16 -8.61 16.26
N ASN A 112 21.14 -7.28 16.37
CA ASN A 112 21.79 -6.29 15.48
C ASN A 112 21.34 -6.23 14.01
N GLU A 113 20.42 -7.07 13.53
CA GLU A 113 19.86 -6.98 12.17
C GLU A 113 18.60 -6.09 12.14
N TYR A 114 18.76 -4.77 12.32
CA TYR A 114 17.69 -3.80 12.09
C TYR A 114 18.23 -2.51 11.47
N HIS A 115 17.37 -1.79 10.73
CA HIS A 115 17.70 -0.50 10.16
C HIS A 115 17.17 0.59 11.07
N ALA A 116 18.04 1.29 11.79
CA ALA A 116 17.60 2.38 12.65
C ALA A 116 16.91 3.47 11.81
N LEU A 117 15.72 3.91 12.22
CA LEU A 117 15.02 5.04 11.59
C LEU A 117 15.64 6.36 12.10
N THR A 118 16.96 6.54 11.94
CA THR A 118 17.69 7.74 12.36
C THR A 118 17.46 8.89 11.40
N ASP A 119 17.45 8.60 10.10
CA ASP A 119 16.96 9.48 9.05
C ASP A 119 16.13 8.69 8.03
N ALA A 120 14.98 9.24 7.63
CA ALA A 120 14.07 8.56 6.70
C ALA A 120 14.65 8.47 5.28
N GLY A 121 15.57 9.36 4.91
CA GLY A 121 16.27 9.38 3.62
C GLY A 121 17.15 8.16 3.39
N SER A 122 18.03 7.81 4.33
CA SER A 122 18.93 6.66 4.21
C SER A 122 18.18 5.33 4.33
N THR A 123 17.24 5.23 5.27
CA THR A 123 16.55 3.97 5.56
C THR A 123 15.44 3.68 4.56
N LEU A 124 14.53 4.63 4.32
CA LEU A 124 13.37 4.40 3.44
C LEU A 124 13.70 4.63 1.96
N ARG A 125 14.83 5.30 1.65
CA ARG A 125 15.28 5.61 0.28
C ARG A 125 14.15 6.23 -0.56
N PRO A 126 13.68 7.43 -0.15
CA PRO A 126 12.51 8.06 -0.73
C PRO A 126 12.75 8.52 -2.17
N THR A 127 11.69 8.50 -2.96
CA THR A 127 11.60 8.97 -4.34
C THR A 127 10.28 9.71 -4.55
N ARG A 128 10.21 10.55 -5.59
CA ARG A 128 9.01 11.32 -5.95
C ARG A 128 8.40 12.05 -4.75
N VAL A 129 9.25 12.75 -4.02
CA VAL A 129 8.90 13.47 -2.79
C VAL A 129 8.01 14.65 -3.14
N LEU A 130 6.87 14.74 -2.46
CA LEU A 130 5.89 15.82 -2.58
C LEU A 130 5.47 16.23 -1.17
N GLY A 131 5.90 17.42 -0.75
CA GLY A 131 5.56 17.97 0.57
C GLY A 131 6.16 17.21 1.76
N GLY A 132 6.16 17.87 2.92
CA GLY A 132 6.77 17.35 4.15
C GLY A 132 8.30 17.38 4.11
N SER A 133 8.92 17.48 5.29
CA SER A 133 10.37 17.33 5.43
C SER A 133 10.72 15.87 5.68
N LEU A 134 11.54 15.28 4.82
CA LEU A 134 12.09 13.92 5.00
C LEU A 134 13.05 13.83 6.19
N VAL A 135 13.45 14.96 6.78
CA VAL A 135 14.40 15.07 7.90
C VAL A 135 13.69 14.96 9.26
N ALA A 136 12.37 14.81 9.30
CA ALA A 136 11.58 14.94 10.53
C ALA A 136 11.52 13.69 11.42
N VAL A 137 12.62 12.93 11.55
CA VAL A 137 12.73 12.00 12.68
C VAL A 137 12.86 12.85 13.94
N LYS A 138 11.79 12.87 14.73
CA LYS A 138 11.68 13.61 15.99
C LYS A 138 11.25 12.66 17.10
N THR A 139 11.15 13.21 18.28
CA THR A 139 10.67 12.49 19.45
C THR A 139 9.14 12.55 19.50
N ALA A 140 8.48 11.40 19.47
CA ALA A 140 7.07 11.26 19.78
C ALA A 140 6.81 11.63 21.27
N PRO A 141 5.56 11.86 21.69
CA PRO A 141 5.26 12.33 23.05
C PRO A 141 5.80 11.46 24.20
N ASP A 142 6.05 10.16 23.95
CA ASP A 142 6.59 9.22 24.93
C ASP A 142 8.13 9.10 24.92
N GLY A 143 8.84 9.92 24.15
CA GLY A 143 10.29 9.84 24.02
C GLY A 143 10.78 8.99 22.84
N LYS A 144 9.90 8.29 22.13
CA LYS A 144 10.30 7.40 21.03
C LYS A 144 10.70 8.18 19.78
N ALA A 145 11.84 7.85 19.17
CA ALA A 145 12.22 8.36 17.86
C ALA A 145 11.23 7.88 16.78
N ALA A 146 10.65 8.82 16.03
CA ALA A 146 9.62 8.56 15.05
C ALA A 146 9.56 9.66 13.98
N MET A 147 9.10 9.32 12.78
CA MET A 147 8.88 10.29 11.70
C MET A 147 7.62 11.10 11.99
N GLU A 148 7.78 12.38 12.34
CA GLU A 148 6.69 13.32 12.60
C GLU A 148 6.05 13.80 11.29
N VAL A 149 4.72 13.84 11.27
CA VAL A 149 3.93 14.49 10.23
C VAL A 149 3.10 15.59 10.85
N PHE A 150 3.33 16.83 10.42
CA PHE A 150 2.57 17.99 10.82
C PHE A 150 1.43 18.28 9.83
N PHE A 151 0.25 18.63 10.34
CA PHE A 151 -0.89 19.12 9.56
C PHE A 151 -1.26 20.51 10.07
N GLY A 152 -1.04 21.53 9.24
CA GLY A 152 -1.50 22.88 9.56
C GLY A 152 -3.03 22.96 9.53
N LYS A 153 -3.61 23.82 10.36
CA LYS A 153 -5.04 24.16 10.31
C LYS A 153 -5.43 24.58 8.89
N GLY A 154 -6.45 23.95 8.33
CA GLY A 154 -6.91 24.17 6.95
C GLY A 154 -6.25 23.24 5.92
N SER A 155 -5.17 22.52 6.27
CA SER A 155 -4.52 21.60 5.33
C SER A 155 -5.39 20.37 5.04
N TYR A 156 -5.47 20.02 3.77
CA TYR A 156 -5.97 18.72 3.29
C TYR A 156 -4.98 18.17 2.24
N ALA A 157 -5.45 17.51 1.18
CA ALA A 157 -4.60 17.12 0.06
C ALA A 157 -3.70 18.30 -0.38
N PHE A 158 -2.51 18.01 -0.90
CA PHE A 158 -1.47 19.01 -1.19
C PHE A 158 -1.92 20.15 -2.12
N ALA A 159 -3.07 20.02 -2.78
CA ALA A 159 -3.73 21.08 -3.54
C ALA A 159 -4.30 22.24 -2.67
N SER A 160 -4.38 22.07 -1.35
CA SER A 160 -4.92 23.09 -0.42
C SER A 160 -4.06 24.37 -0.32
N GLY A 161 -2.79 24.31 -0.71
CA GLY A 161 -1.84 25.42 -0.56
C GLY A 161 -1.39 25.69 0.88
N ILE A 162 -1.95 24.96 1.87
CA ILE A 162 -1.58 25.06 3.28
C ILE A 162 -0.59 23.94 3.61
N ALA A 163 0.50 24.29 4.30
CA ALA A 163 1.52 23.33 4.70
C ALA A 163 0.91 22.23 5.59
N GLY A 164 1.06 20.98 5.17
CA GLY A 164 0.61 19.83 5.94
C GLY A 164 0.82 18.52 5.20
N GLY A 165 1.08 17.47 5.97
CA GLY A 165 1.27 16.13 5.45
C GLY A 165 2.65 15.84 4.87
N ILE A 166 2.79 14.63 4.34
CA ILE A 166 3.99 14.09 3.72
C ILE A 166 3.59 13.14 2.58
N SER A 167 4.35 13.14 1.49
CA SER A 167 4.16 12.16 0.41
C SER A 167 5.48 11.81 -0.25
N PHE A 168 5.80 10.52 -0.27
CA PHE A 168 6.88 9.97 -1.08
C PHE A 168 6.63 8.49 -1.35
N TYR A 169 7.34 7.95 -2.32
CA TYR A 169 7.46 6.51 -2.51
C TYR A 169 8.82 6.07 -1.96
N ALA A 170 8.90 4.89 -1.37
CA ALA A 170 10.10 4.39 -0.73
C ALA A 170 10.40 2.97 -1.22
N TYR A 171 11.64 2.74 -1.63
CA TYR A 171 12.09 1.38 -1.95
C TYR A 171 12.39 0.58 -0.68
N GLY A 172 12.78 1.25 0.41
CA GLY A 172 13.34 0.60 1.58
C GLY A 172 14.77 0.10 1.35
N PRO A 173 15.39 -0.50 2.37
CA PRO A 173 16.77 -0.95 2.33
C PRO A 173 16.98 -2.17 1.41
N SER A 174 15.96 -3.02 1.24
CA SER A 174 16.06 -4.27 0.47
C SER A 174 15.30 -4.21 -0.86
N ASP A 175 15.75 -4.99 -1.85
CA ASP A 175 15.05 -5.15 -3.11
C ASP A 175 13.88 -6.15 -2.98
N LEU A 176 12.66 -5.65 -3.14
CA LEU A 176 11.44 -6.46 -3.07
C LEU A 176 11.07 -7.10 -4.42
N SER A 177 11.90 -6.96 -5.45
CA SER A 177 11.51 -7.31 -6.81
C SER A 177 11.33 -8.80 -7.08
N SER A 178 11.90 -9.67 -6.23
CA SER A 178 11.90 -11.13 -6.41
C SER A 178 10.74 -11.86 -5.73
N GLY A 179 10.04 -11.21 -4.80
CA GLY A 179 8.95 -11.84 -4.04
C GLY A 179 7.57 -11.65 -4.65
N ASN A 180 6.63 -12.47 -4.21
CA ASN A 180 5.20 -12.36 -4.54
C ASN A 180 4.31 -12.18 -3.31
N GLU A 181 4.84 -12.36 -2.10
CA GLU A 181 4.08 -12.28 -0.86
C GLU A 181 4.81 -11.42 0.16
N PHE A 182 4.14 -10.37 0.64
CA PHE A 182 4.75 -9.36 1.48
C PHE A 182 3.87 -8.98 2.65
N THR A 183 4.47 -8.79 3.82
CA THR A 183 3.87 -8.06 4.93
C THR A 183 4.46 -6.66 4.99
N LEU A 184 3.64 -5.65 5.21
CA LEU A 184 4.05 -4.32 5.65
C LEU A 184 3.38 -4.04 7.00
N GLY A 185 4.16 -3.65 8.00
CA GLY A 185 3.62 -3.11 9.25
C GLY A 185 4.40 -1.91 9.74
N TYR A 186 3.75 -1.13 10.60
CA TYR A 186 4.31 0.06 11.23
C TYR A 186 3.45 0.52 12.40
N SER A 187 4.04 1.35 13.26
CA SER A 187 3.39 2.00 14.39
C SER A 187 2.95 3.41 14.02
N ILE A 188 1.79 3.82 14.54
CA ILE A 188 1.21 5.15 14.34
C ILE A 188 0.82 5.73 15.71
N PHE A 189 1.30 6.92 16.03
CA PHE A 189 0.82 7.69 17.17
C PHE A 189 0.05 8.90 16.65
N PHE A 190 -1.24 8.99 16.92
CA PHE A 190 -2.00 10.22 16.73
C PHE A 190 -1.88 11.04 18.01
N GLU A 191 -1.60 12.34 17.92
CA GLU A 191 -1.49 13.19 19.13
C GLU A 191 -2.74 13.07 20.02
N SER A 192 -2.60 13.37 21.31
CA SER A 192 -3.76 13.40 22.21
C SER A 192 -4.81 14.39 21.70
N GLY A 193 -6.06 13.95 21.62
CA GLY A 193 -7.17 14.77 21.09
C GLY A 193 -7.06 15.08 19.59
N PHE A 194 -6.38 14.25 18.80
CA PHE A 194 -6.37 14.36 17.33
C PHE A 194 -7.80 14.42 16.76
N ASP A 195 -8.08 15.41 15.92
CA ASP A 195 -9.35 15.55 15.22
C ASP A 195 -9.25 14.84 13.86
N PHE A 196 -9.90 13.68 13.77
CA PHE A 196 -9.89 12.84 12.56
C PHE A 196 -10.66 13.44 11.37
N VAL A 197 -11.53 14.43 11.60
CA VAL A 197 -12.40 15.05 10.58
C VAL A 197 -13.13 13.97 9.77
N HIS A 198 -12.93 13.90 8.46
CA HIS A 198 -13.52 12.90 7.56
C HIS A 198 -12.54 11.78 7.14
N GLY A 199 -11.27 11.93 7.52
CA GLY A 199 -10.24 10.97 7.20
C GLY A 199 -8.99 11.54 6.55
N GLY A 200 -8.02 10.65 6.36
CA GLY A 200 -6.75 10.95 5.72
C GLY A 200 -5.97 9.69 5.40
N LYS A 201 -4.90 9.86 4.64
CA LYS A 201 -4.16 8.72 4.06
C LYS A 201 -3.08 8.25 5.02
N LEU A 202 -2.77 6.96 4.98
CA LEU A 202 -1.70 6.36 5.75
C LEU A 202 -0.85 5.46 4.83
N PRO A 203 0.40 5.15 5.22
CA PRO A 203 1.31 4.34 4.41
C PRO A 203 0.73 2.99 3.98
N GLY A 204 1.15 2.50 2.82
CA GLY A 204 0.80 1.19 2.30
C GLY A 204 1.80 0.64 1.30
N LEU A 205 1.52 -0.54 0.77
CA LEU A 205 2.29 -1.10 -0.34
C LEU A 205 1.78 -0.56 -1.67
N TYR A 206 2.67 -0.53 -2.67
CA TYR A 206 2.32 -0.24 -4.05
C TYR A 206 3.11 -1.11 -5.03
N GLY A 207 2.57 -1.26 -6.22
CA GLY A 207 3.22 -2.05 -7.26
C GLY A 207 2.65 -1.81 -8.65
N GLY A 208 3.25 -2.46 -9.63
CA GLY A 208 2.89 -2.31 -11.04
C GLY A 208 3.95 -2.84 -11.99
N THR A 209 3.66 -2.74 -13.29
CA THR A 209 4.49 -3.27 -14.39
C THR A 209 5.80 -2.50 -14.59
N SER A 210 5.86 -1.24 -14.17
CA SER A 210 7.07 -0.42 -14.12
C SER A 210 7.09 0.50 -12.89
N ASN A 211 8.21 1.16 -12.62
CA ASN A 211 8.31 2.12 -11.50
C ASN A 211 7.46 3.39 -11.75
N ASP A 212 7.27 3.79 -13.01
CA ASP A 212 6.42 4.93 -13.37
C ASP A 212 4.94 4.57 -13.23
N GLU A 213 4.54 3.43 -13.78
CA GLU A 213 3.15 2.94 -13.72
C GLU A 213 2.73 2.69 -12.27
N ALA A 214 3.59 2.06 -11.46
CA ALA A 214 3.32 1.78 -10.06
C ALA A 214 3.02 3.07 -9.26
N ALA A 215 3.69 4.18 -9.58
CA ALA A 215 3.49 5.47 -8.92
C ALA A 215 2.25 6.25 -9.41
N SER A 216 1.43 5.67 -10.29
CA SER A 216 0.24 6.32 -10.86
C SER A 216 -1.08 5.96 -10.15
N CYS A 217 -1.13 4.87 -9.36
CA CYS A 217 -2.33 4.33 -8.70
C CYS A 217 -2.85 5.13 -7.48
N SER A 218 -3.21 6.39 -7.72
CA SER A 218 -3.74 7.32 -6.72
C SER A 218 -4.44 8.53 -7.36
N GLY A 219 -5.19 9.28 -6.55
CA GLY A 219 -5.71 10.60 -6.94
C GLY A 219 -6.84 10.58 -7.98
N GLY A 220 -7.58 9.47 -8.08
CA GLY A 220 -8.65 9.30 -9.07
C GLY A 220 -8.20 8.76 -10.43
N ARG A 221 -6.91 8.41 -10.57
CA ARG A 221 -6.42 7.73 -11.78
C ARG A 221 -6.80 6.25 -11.75
N HIS A 222 -7.21 5.73 -12.90
CA HIS A 222 -7.52 4.31 -13.06
C HIS A 222 -6.27 3.45 -12.88
N ALA A 223 -6.43 2.35 -12.15
CA ALA A 223 -5.38 1.41 -11.83
C ALA A 223 -5.20 0.36 -12.92
N ALA A 224 -4.89 0.73 -14.16
CA ALA A 224 -4.82 -0.23 -15.27
C ALA A 224 -3.67 -1.24 -15.13
N THR A 225 -2.51 -0.75 -14.68
CA THR A 225 -1.21 -1.43 -14.76
C THR A 225 -0.49 -1.47 -13.40
N CYS A 226 -1.17 -1.03 -12.35
CA CYS A 226 -0.63 -0.82 -11.02
C CYS A 226 -1.64 -1.18 -9.93
N PHE A 227 -1.18 -1.22 -8.69
CA PHE A 227 -2.03 -1.31 -7.51
C PHE A 227 -1.44 -0.53 -6.34
N SER A 228 -2.29 -0.13 -5.39
CA SER A 228 -1.87 0.37 -4.08
C SER A 228 -2.81 -0.11 -2.97
N THR A 229 -2.27 -0.32 -1.78
CA THR A 229 -3.00 -0.82 -0.60
C THR A 229 -2.70 0.05 0.62
N ARG A 230 -3.09 1.32 0.56
CA ARG A 230 -2.85 2.28 1.65
C ARG A 230 -3.86 2.09 2.77
N PHE A 231 -3.46 2.33 4.00
CA PHE A 231 -4.45 2.50 5.05
C PHE A 231 -5.08 3.90 4.95
N MET A 232 -6.25 4.06 5.57
CA MET A 232 -6.86 5.35 5.81
C MET A 232 -7.47 5.39 7.20
N TRP A 233 -7.41 6.56 7.84
CA TRP A 233 -8.33 6.89 8.93
C TRP A 233 -9.57 7.57 8.36
N ARG A 234 -10.65 7.52 9.13
CA ARG A 234 -11.96 8.12 8.91
C ARG A 234 -12.44 8.77 10.20
N ASP A 235 -13.65 9.32 10.17
CA ASP A 235 -14.37 9.90 11.29
C ASP A 235 -14.22 9.03 12.54
N GLN A 236 -13.95 9.68 13.67
CA GLN A 236 -13.77 9.04 14.97
C GLN A 236 -12.66 7.97 15.03
N GLY A 237 -11.70 8.02 14.09
CA GLY A 237 -10.58 7.09 14.04
C GLY A 237 -10.92 5.75 13.35
N ALA A 238 -12.11 5.59 12.77
CA ALA A 238 -12.43 4.38 12.01
C ALA A 238 -11.38 4.12 10.93
N ALA A 239 -10.91 2.88 10.82
CA ALA A 239 -9.86 2.53 9.88
C ALA A 239 -10.41 1.75 8.66
N GLU A 240 -9.71 1.82 7.54
CA GLU A 240 -9.95 1.01 6.35
C GLU A 240 -8.63 0.68 5.64
N LEU A 241 -8.62 -0.41 4.87
CA LEU A 241 -7.64 -0.58 3.79
C LEU A 241 -8.23 0.05 2.52
N TYR A 242 -7.57 1.09 2.02
CA TYR A 242 -7.95 1.86 0.86
C TYR A 242 -7.13 1.44 -0.36
N VAL A 243 -7.77 0.72 -1.27
CA VAL A 243 -7.09 0.01 -2.36
C VAL A 243 -7.38 0.63 -3.73
N TYR A 244 -6.36 0.69 -4.56
CA TYR A 244 -6.49 0.81 -6.01
C TYR A 244 -6.06 -0.52 -6.60
N LEU A 245 -6.96 -1.20 -7.30
CA LEU A 245 -6.72 -2.48 -7.96
C LEU A 245 -7.15 -2.38 -9.43
N PRO A 246 -6.56 -3.21 -10.32
CA PRO A 246 -7.04 -3.32 -11.69
C PRO A 246 -8.54 -3.56 -11.79
N SER A 247 -9.12 -2.95 -12.82
CA SER A 247 -10.52 -3.12 -13.19
C SER A 247 -10.73 -4.52 -13.77
N ASP A 248 -10.88 -5.49 -12.89
CA ASP A 248 -11.13 -6.90 -13.18
C ASP A 248 -12.49 -7.30 -12.59
N PRO A 249 -13.39 -7.98 -13.33
CA PRO A 249 -14.67 -8.44 -12.80
C PRO A 249 -14.53 -9.30 -11.54
N ALA A 250 -13.43 -10.04 -11.41
CA ALA A 250 -13.15 -10.84 -10.22
C ALA A 250 -12.84 -9.98 -8.98
N ASN A 251 -12.64 -8.67 -9.10
CA ASN A 251 -12.54 -7.77 -7.94
C ASN A 251 -13.90 -7.23 -7.48
N GLU A 252 -14.98 -7.38 -8.26
CA GLU A 252 -16.32 -6.85 -7.91
C GLU A 252 -16.89 -7.48 -6.62
N PHE A 253 -16.53 -8.74 -6.32
CA PHE A 253 -16.96 -9.37 -5.07
C PHE A 253 -16.44 -8.63 -3.84
N LEU A 254 -15.32 -7.88 -3.92
CA LEU A 254 -14.81 -7.11 -2.79
C LEU A 254 -15.84 -6.09 -2.28
N CYS A 255 -16.72 -5.60 -3.15
CA CYS A 255 -17.70 -4.59 -2.80
C CYS A 255 -18.92 -5.17 -2.10
N ASN A 256 -19.49 -6.25 -2.64
CA ASN A 256 -20.80 -6.76 -2.22
C ASN A 256 -20.79 -8.23 -1.75
N GLY A 257 -19.73 -8.98 -2.04
CA GLY A 257 -19.64 -10.42 -1.73
C GLY A 257 -18.63 -10.78 -0.64
N ALA A 258 -17.61 -9.95 -0.43
CA ALA A 258 -16.55 -10.21 0.54
C ALA A 258 -17.05 -9.98 1.96
N ARG A 259 -16.93 -11.00 2.80
CA ARG A 259 -17.29 -10.95 4.23
C ARG A 259 -16.14 -10.34 5.04
N ILE A 260 -15.92 -9.05 4.85
CA ILE A 260 -14.97 -8.25 5.63
C ILE A 260 -15.78 -7.51 6.70
N PRO A 261 -15.42 -7.56 8.00
CA PRO A 261 -16.05 -6.75 9.04
C PRO A 261 -16.03 -5.26 8.69
N GLY A 262 -17.04 -4.51 9.13
CA GLY A 262 -17.20 -3.11 8.73
C GLY A 262 -17.87 -2.96 7.37
N ARG A 263 -17.55 -1.89 6.63
CA ARG A 263 -18.17 -1.56 5.34
C ARG A 263 -17.16 -1.58 4.21
N ASN A 264 -17.51 -2.27 3.12
CA ASN A 264 -16.83 -2.13 1.85
C ASN A 264 -17.55 -1.06 1.01
N ILE A 265 -16.80 -0.14 0.42
CA ILE A 265 -17.35 0.99 -0.35
C ILE A 265 -16.58 1.10 -1.66
N CYS A 266 -17.32 1.00 -2.77
CA CYS A 266 -16.81 1.02 -4.14
C CYS A 266 -17.61 1.98 -5.01
N GLY A 267 -17.26 2.08 -6.29
CA GLY A 267 -18.06 2.81 -7.29
C GLY A 267 -17.83 4.32 -7.33
N SER A 268 -16.70 4.79 -6.81
CA SER A 268 -16.21 6.16 -7.04
C SER A 268 -15.13 6.18 -8.11
N ASP A 269 -14.80 7.34 -8.65
CA ASP A 269 -13.60 7.54 -9.48
C ASP A 269 -12.29 7.30 -8.69
N TYR A 270 -12.39 7.16 -7.37
CA TYR A 270 -11.29 6.86 -6.47
C TYR A 270 -11.24 5.37 -6.08
N GLY A 271 -10.25 5.01 -5.26
CA GLY A 271 -10.05 3.66 -4.75
C GLY A 271 -11.21 3.11 -3.92
N MET A 272 -11.19 1.80 -3.70
CA MET A 272 -12.17 1.08 -2.89
C MET A 272 -11.78 1.11 -1.41
N SER A 273 -12.74 1.37 -0.53
CA SER A 273 -12.56 1.19 0.91
C SER A 273 -12.93 -0.24 1.29
N LEU A 274 -12.01 -0.99 1.88
CA LEU A 274 -12.27 -2.33 2.42
C LEU A 274 -12.26 -2.30 3.95
N GLY A 275 -13.33 -2.83 4.53
CA GLY A 275 -13.48 -2.99 5.98
C GLY A 275 -13.47 -1.68 6.77
N ARG A 276 -14.08 -0.61 6.23
CA ARG A 276 -14.19 0.67 6.96
C ARG A 276 -14.92 0.46 8.28
N GLY A 277 -14.25 0.82 9.37
CA GLY A 277 -14.77 0.65 10.73
C GLY A 277 -14.65 -0.78 11.28
N SER A 278 -13.82 -1.63 10.67
CA SER A 278 -13.46 -2.95 11.22
C SER A 278 -12.59 -2.85 12.48
N PHE A 279 -11.87 -1.74 12.63
CA PHE A 279 -11.12 -1.34 13.82
C PHE A 279 -11.02 0.20 13.86
N TYR A 280 -10.55 0.74 14.98
CA TYR A 280 -10.50 2.18 15.23
C TYR A 280 -9.12 2.54 15.78
N PHE A 281 -8.49 3.55 15.20
CA PHE A 281 -7.30 4.19 15.73
C PHE A 281 -7.64 4.97 16.99
N GLN A 282 -6.75 4.92 17.97
CA GLN A 282 -6.89 5.65 19.23
C GLN A 282 -5.86 6.78 19.29
N ALA A 283 -6.35 7.99 19.56
CA ALA A 283 -5.50 9.15 19.80
C ALA A 283 -4.80 9.06 21.16
N GLY A 284 -3.63 9.67 21.29
CA GLY A 284 -2.84 9.69 22.52
C GLY A 284 -2.11 8.39 22.86
N GLN A 285 -2.08 7.41 21.95
CA GLN A 285 -1.35 6.15 22.13
C GLN A 285 -0.86 5.56 20.81
N TRP A 286 0.09 4.61 20.91
CA TRP A 286 0.58 3.86 19.76
C TRP A 286 -0.44 2.85 19.26
N ASN A 287 -0.66 2.89 17.95
CA ASN A 287 -1.47 1.96 17.18
C ASN A 287 -0.53 1.14 16.29
N TYR A 288 -0.68 -0.18 16.26
CA TYR A 288 0.17 -1.03 15.43
C TYR A 288 -0.68 -1.61 14.29
N VAL A 289 -0.32 -1.31 13.05
CA VAL A 289 -1.02 -1.86 11.87
C VAL A 289 -0.08 -2.73 11.08
N ALA A 290 -0.64 -3.79 10.50
CA ALA A 290 0.04 -4.58 9.49
C ALA A 290 -0.94 -5.00 8.39
N GLN A 291 -0.42 -5.15 7.19
CA GLN A 291 -1.10 -5.78 6.06
C GLN A 291 -0.22 -6.85 5.45
N ARG A 292 -0.83 -7.88 4.88
CA ARG A 292 -0.17 -8.85 4.01
C ARG A 292 -0.86 -8.82 2.67
N ILE A 293 -0.06 -8.80 1.62
CA ILE A 293 -0.53 -9.01 0.25
C ILE A 293 0.18 -10.21 -0.34
N LYS A 294 -0.57 -11.05 -1.05
CA LYS A 294 -0.03 -12.07 -1.95
C LYS A 294 -0.50 -11.73 -3.34
N LEU A 295 0.43 -11.43 -4.24
CA LEU A 295 0.11 -11.18 -5.63
C LEU A 295 -0.48 -12.43 -6.26
N ASN A 296 -1.53 -12.23 -7.05
CA ASN A 296 -2.16 -13.29 -7.81
C ASN A 296 -1.25 -13.76 -8.96
N THR A 297 -1.45 -14.95 -9.50
CA THR A 297 -0.93 -15.33 -10.81
C THR A 297 -1.54 -14.39 -11.86
N PRO A 298 -0.76 -13.79 -12.79
CA PRO A 298 -1.31 -12.89 -13.81
C PRO A 298 -2.55 -13.47 -14.51
N GLY A 299 -3.67 -12.75 -14.43
CA GLY A 299 -4.95 -13.16 -15.03
C GLY A 299 -5.77 -14.19 -14.25
N LYS A 300 -5.35 -14.58 -13.04
CA LYS A 300 -6.13 -15.45 -12.13
C LYS A 300 -6.52 -14.71 -10.86
N ALA A 301 -7.66 -15.05 -10.29
CA ALA A 301 -8.12 -14.53 -9.01
C ALA A 301 -7.68 -15.45 -7.85
N ASP A 302 -6.38 -15.49 -7.56
CA ASP A 302 -5.77 -16.31 -6.49
C ASP A 302 -4.89 -15.48 -5.51
N GLY A 303 -4.94 -14.15 -5.62
CA GLY A 303 -4.25 -13.23 -4.70
C GLY A 303 -4.96 -13.12 -3.34
N GLN A 304 -4.24 -12.58 -2.35
CA GLN A 304 -4.74 -12.48 -0.97
C GLN A 304 -4.43 -11.12 -0.34
N LEU A 305 -5.32 -10.68 0.54
CA LEU A 305 -5.16 -9.51 1.41
C LEU A 305 -5.48 -9.90 2.84
N GLN A 306 -4.68 -9.44 3.80
CA GLN A 306 -4.94 -9.62 5.22
C GLN A 306 -4.53 -8.39 6.01
N VAL A 307 -5.28 -8.06 7.06
CA VAL A 307 -5.03 -6.91 7.93
C VAL A 307 -4.97 -7.33 9.39
N TRP A 308 -4.03 -6.72 10.12
CA TRP A 308 -3.89 -6.82 11.57
C TRP A 308 -3.91 -5.44 12.21
N TYR A 309 -4.44 -5.39 13.43
CA TYR A 309 -4.38 -4.23 14.31
C TYR A 309 -3.98 -4.69 15.72
N ASN A 310 -2.97 -4.05 16.29
CA ASN A 310 -2.37 -4.39 17.59
C ASN A 310 -1.97 -5.88 17.70
N GLY A 311 -1.46 -6.46 16.60
CA GLY A 311 -1.05 -7.87 16.51
C GLY A 311 -2.19 -8.88 16.33
N LYS A 312 -3.46 -8.43 16.38
CA LYS A 312 -4.62 -9.30 16.15
C LYS A 312 -5.05 -9.24 14.68
N SER A 313 -5.27 -10.39 14.06
CA SER A 313 -5.84 -10.43 12.70
C SER A 313 -7.28 -9.92 12.73
N ILE A 314 -7.57 -8.90 11.93
CA ILE A 314 -8.91 -8.30 11.83
C ILE A 314 -9.71 -9.00 10.74
N TRP A 315 -9.10 -9.19 9.57
CA TRP A 315 -9.71 -9.92 8.47
C TRP A 315 -8.67 -10.40 7.47
N SER A 316 -9.03 -11.42 6.70
CA SER A 316 -8.28 -11.99 5.59
C SER A 316 -9.25 -12.31 4.46
N ILE A 317 -8.86 -12.04 3.22
CA ILE A 317 -9.65 -12.31 2.03
C ILE A 317 -8.75 -12.82 0.90
N GLY A 318 -9.23 -13.83 0.19
CA GLY A 318 -8.59 -14.36 -1.02
C GLY A 318 -9.24 -13.83 -2.29
N ASN A 319 -8.89 -14.44 -3.42
CA ASN A 319 -9.45 -14.16 -4.74
C ASN A 319 -9.27 -12.71 -5.23
N VAL A 320 -8.24 -12.01 -4.75
CA VAL A 320 -7.95 -10.63 -5.16
C VAL A 320 -7.10 -10.63 -6.43
N VAL A 321 -7.43 -9.77 -7.39
CA VAL A 321 -6.62 -9.54 -8.60
C VAL A 321 -5.84 -8.23 -8.46
N PHE A 322 -4.51 -8.34 -8.30
CA PHE A 322 -3.56 -7.23 -8.32
C PHE A 322 -2.92 -7.02 -9.70
N ARG A 323 -2.87 -8.07 -10.52
CA ARG A 323 -2.29 -8.06 -11.87
C ARG A 323 -3.13 -8.91 -12.84
N GLY A 324 -3.63 -8.27 -13.89
CA GLY A 324 -4.42 -8.90 -14.94
C GLY A 324 -3.57 -9.79 -15.87
N ALA A 325 -4.22 -10.37 -16.87
CA ALA A 325 -3.53 -11.14 -17.90
C ALA A 325 -2.50 -10.27 -18.65
N GLY A 326 -1.31 -10.82 -18.92
CA GLY A 326 -0.22 -10.10 -19.60
C GLY A 326 0.55 -9.10 -18.73
N MET A 327 0.26 -9.05 -17.42
CA MET A 327 0.97 -8.19 -16.45
C MET A 327 2.08 -8.96 -15.70
N ASP A 328 2.84 -9.80 -16.39
CA ASP A 328 3.89 -10.65 -15.78
C ASP A 328 5.02 -9.86 -15.12
N ALA A 329 5.29 -8.65 -15.63
CA ALA A 329 6.26 -7.73 -15.04
C ALA A 329 5.74 -7.02 -13.77
N SER A 330 4.46 -7.19 -13.42
CA SER A 330 3.85 -6.54 -12.25
C SER A 330 4.34 -7.19 -10.96
N ARG A 331 4.87 -6.34 -10.07
CA ARG A 331 5.44 -6.71 -8.78
C ARG A 331 5.27 -5.58 -7.77
N VAL A 332 5.46 -5.90 -6.49
CA VAL A 332 5.59 -4.89 -5.43
C VAL A 332 6.85 -4.06 -5.71
N ARG A 333 6.70 -2.74 -5.60
CA ARG A 333 7.80 -1.78 -5.83
C ARG A 333 8.29 -1.12 -4.55
N GLY A 334 7.52 -1.20 -3.47
CA GLY A 334 7.91 -0.65 -2.18
C GLY A 334 6.72 -0.10 -1.40
N LEU A 335 6.99 0.96 -0.63
CA LEU A 335 6.03 1.65 0.21
C LEU A 335 5.58 2.95 -0.46
N MET A 336 4.28 3.20 -0.41
CA MET A 336 3.67 4.49 -0.72
C MET A 336 3.41 5.20 0.59
N VAL A 337 4.38 6.01 1.04
CA VAL A 337 4.36 6.68 2.34
C VAL A 337 3.70 8.04 2.16
N GLN A 338 2.40 8.07 2.40
CA GLN A 338 1.59 9.26 2.25
C GLN A 338 0.72 9.45 3.47
N SER A 339 0.75 10.67 4.01
CA SER A 339 -0.13 11.07 5.09
C SER A 339 -0.55 12.52 4.93
N PHE A 340 -1.86 12.71 4.75
CA PHE A 340 -2.51 14.01 4.58
C PHE A 340 -4.00 13.86 4.87
N PHE A 341 -4.61 14.91 5.39
CA PHE A 341 -6.07 15.03 5.52
C PHE A 341 -6.70 14.97 4.14
N GLY A 342 -7.61 14.04 3.92
CA GLY A 342 -7.73 13.44 2.60
C GLY A 342 -9.13 13.34 2.06
N GLY A 343 -9.58 14.39 1.40
CA GLY A 343 -10.47 14.41 0.25
C GLY A 343 -9.93 15.46 -0.73
N HIS A 344 -10.77 16.00 -1.61
CA HIS A 344 -10.34 16.99 -2.61
C HIS A 344 -10.86 18.40 -2.33
N ASP A 345 -11.53 18.61 -1.19
CA ASP A 345 -12.18 19.86 -0.83
C ASP A 345 -11.98 20.21 0.66
N ALA A 346 -12.36 21.44 1.02
CA ALA A 346 -12.13 22.02 2.34
C ALA A 346 -12.88 21.34 3.50
N SER A 347 -13.93 20.54 3.24
CA SER A 347 -14.61 19.79 4.32
C SER A 347 -13.70 18.76 4.97
N TRP A 348 -12.65 18.33 4.27
CA TRP A 348 -11.65 17.37 4.75
C TRP A 348 -10.52 18.00 5.55
N ALA A 349 -10.46 19.34 5.59
CA ALA A 349 -9.33 20.06 6.15
C ALA A 349 -9.15 19.81 7.65
N SER A 350 -7.89 19.73 8.08
CA SER A 350 -7.53 19.72 9.50
C SER A 350 -8.12 20.94 10.20
N ARG A 351 -8.90 20.77 11.28
CA ARG A 351 -9.56 21.90 11.98
C ARG A 351 -8.62 22.69 12.89
N LYS A 352 -7.47 22.09 13.22
CA LYS A 352 -6.42 22.66 14.06
C LYS A 352 -5.05 22.22 13.55
N ASP A 353 -4.00 22.85 14.06
CA ASP A 353 -2.65 22.31 13.95
C ASP A 353 -2.58 21.01 14.75
N GLN A 354 -2.13 19.93 14.11
CA GLN A 354 -2.02 18.63 14.77
C GLN A 354 -0.96 17.76 14.12
N ARG A 355 -0.50 16.76 14.87
CA ARG A 355 0.58 15.86 14.46
C ARG A 355 0.19 14.40 14.57
N LEU A 356 0.86 13.59 13.77
CA LEU A 356 1.01 12.16 14.02
C LEU A 356 2.46 11.74 13.81
N TRP A 357 2.82 10.57 14.32
CA TRP A 357 4.16 10.01 14.19
C TRP A 357 4.10 8.58 13.65
N PHE A 358 5.04 8.25 12.77
CA PHE A 358 5.26 6.89 12.29
C PHE A 358 6.57 6.32 12.84
N ALA A 359 6.54 5.07 13.29
CA ALA A 359 7.72 4.34 13.73
C ALA A 359 7.63 2.87 13.31
N ASP A 360 8.70 2.11 13.58
CA ASP A 360 8.70 0.65 13.46
C ASP A 360 8.29 0.14 12.06
N PHE A 361 8.71 0.81 10.99
CA PHE A 361 8.45 0.33 9.64
C PHE A 361 9.11 -1.04 9.47
N SER A 362 8.32 -2.01 9.01
CA SER A 362 8.77 -3.37 8.82
C SER A 362 8.18 -3.93 7.55
N VAL A 363 9.01 -4.59 6.74
CA VAL A 363 8.58 -5.34 5.57
C VAL A 363 9.14 -6.75 5.66
N ALA A 364 8.29 -7.75 5.45
CA ALA A 364 8.72 -9.13 5.31
C ALA A 364 8.34 -9.67 3.94
N GLN A 365 9.31 -10.18 3.19
CA GLN A 365 9.08 -10.99 1.99
C GLN A 365 8.94 -12.45 2.43
N LEU A 366 7.75 -13.03 2.24
CA LEU A 366 7.39 -14.37 2.73
C LEU A 366 7.60 -15.47 1.69
N SER A 367 7.53 -15.13 0.40
CA SER A 367 7.81 -16.03 -0.73
C SER A 367 8.26 -15.26 -1.95
#